data_AF-A0A2A5NV36-F1
#
_entry.id   AF-A0A2A5NV36-F1
#
_cell.length_a   1.000
_cell.length_b   1.000
_cell.length_c   1.000
_cell.angle_alpha   90.00
_cell.angle_beta   90.00
_cell.angle_gamma   90.00
#
_symmetry.space_group_name_H-M   'P 1'
#
loop_
_entity.id
_entity.type
_entity.pdbx_description
1 polymer ?
#
loop_
_entity_poly.entity_id
_entity_poly.type
_entity_poly.pdbx_seq_one_letter_code
_entity_poly.pdbx_strand_id
1 'polypeptide(L)'
;MTAGTEGLAAWPPAAVAVVLAAACTAAFTMLVALVGGVWAVVRWRRDVAREERDRAWSRLVWIVDQACDADVGRSEIGLVGADTMYDMQMLREDDAVLGTMVLGLITGREHR
;
A
#
# COMPACT_ATOMS: atom_id res chain seq x y z
N MET A 1 -26.24 42.55 -14.71
CA MET A 1 -25.42 41.47 -15.31
C MET A 1 -26.27 40.21 -15.42
N THR A 2 -26.97 40.03 -16.53
CA THR A 2 -27.73 38.82 -16.90
C THR A 2 -27.38 38.40 -18.33
N ALA A 3 -26.17 38.74 -18.78
CA ALA A 3 -25.65 38.38 -20.09
C ALA A 3 -25.28 36.89 -20.07
N GLY A 4 -26.25 36.03 -20.36
CA GLY A 4 -26.03 34.58 -20.46
C GLY A 4 -27.31 33.77 -20.66
N THR A 5 -28.44 34.21 -20.13
CA THR A 5 -29.72 33.47 -20.23
C THR A 5 -30.53 33.84 -21.47
N GLU A 6 -30.35 35.04 -22.01
CA GLU A 6 -31.13 35.56 -23.15
C GLU A 6 -30.90 34.76 -24.45
N GLY A 7 -29.68 34.22 -24.64
CA GLY A 7 -29.36 33.36 -25.79
C GLY A 7 -29.95 31.96 -25.70
N LEU A 8 -30.03 31.37 -24.49
CA LEU A 8 -30.59 30.04 -24.28
C LEU A 8 -32.11 30.01 -24.45
N ALA A 9 -32.80 31.10 -24.12
CA ALA A 9 -34.24 31.22 -24.30
C ALA A 9 -34.67 31.25 -25.79
N ALA A 10 -33.76 31.60 -26.70
CA ALA A 10 -34.00 31.60 -28.15
C ALA A 10 -33.76 30.24 -28.81
N TRP A 11 -33.21 29.26 -28.10
CA TRP A 11 -32.88 27.95 -28.65
C TRP A 11 -34.09 27.01 -28.58
N PRO A 12 -34.27 26.11 -29.58
CA PRO A 12 -35.27 25.08 -29.47
C PRO A 12 -34.98 24.20 -28.23
N PRO A 13 -35.99 23.85 -27.42
CA PRO A 13 -35.80 23.19 -26.13
C PRO A 13 -35.07 21.84 -26.25
N ALA A 14 -35.21 21.15 -27.39
CA ALA A 14 -34.46 19.94 -27.71
C ALA A 14 -32.94 20.19 -27.75
N ALA A 15 -32.48 21.32 -28.31
CA ALA A 15 -31.05 21.63 -28.38
C ALA A 15 -30.47 21.92 -26.98
N VAL A 16 -31.22 22.64 -26.14
CA VAL A 16 -30.84 22.90 -24.74
C VAL A 16 -30.74 21.59 -23.96
N ALA A 17 -31.72 20.70 -24.12
CA ALA A 17 -31.71 19.38 -23.48
C ALA A 17 -30.50 18.54 -23.89
N VAL A 18 -30.12 18.55 -25.17
CA VAL A 18 -28.94 17.82 -25.67
C VAL A 18 -27.65 18.37 -25.08
N VAL A 19 -27.47 19.69 -25.04
CA VAL A 19 -26.25 20.30 -24.46
C VAL A 19 -26.15 20.01 -22.97
N LEU A 20 -27.26 20.11 -22.23
CA LEU A 20 -27.28 19.76 -20.81
C LEU A 20 -26.99 18.28 -20.59
N ALA A 21 -27.59 17.39 -21.38
CA ALA A 21 -27.30 15.97 -21.31
C ALA A 21 -25.81 15.68 -21.57
N ALA A 22 -25.22 16.31 -22.61
CA ALA A 22 -23.80 16.18 -22.92
C ALA A 22 -22.89 16.74 -21.82
N ALA A 23 -23.25 17.87 -21.22
CA ALA A 23 -22.52 18.45 -20.11
C ALA A 23 -22.59 17.56 -18.86
N CYS A 24 -23.77 17.01 -18.55
CA CYS A 24 -23.95 16.06 -17.46
C CYS A 24 -23.13 14.79 -17.69
N THR A 25 -23.19 14.18 -18.88
CA THR A 25 -22.41 12.96 -19.17
C THR A 25 -20.92 13.20 -19.11
N ALA A 26 -20.43 14.34 -19.61
CA ALA A 26 -19.03 14.74 -19.48
C ALA A 26 -18.61 14.93 -18.01
N ALA A 27 -19.45 15.58 -17.20
CA ALA A 27 -19.19 15.77 -15.78
C ALA A 27 -19.15 14.42 -15.03
N PHE A 28 -20.12 13.54 -15.28
CA PHE A 28 -20.16 12.21 -14.67
C PHE A 28 -18.98 11.34 -15.08
N THR A 29 -18.59 11.36 -16.35
CA THR A 29 -17.41 10.60 -16.81
C THR A 29 -16.12 11.09 -16.16
N MET A 30 -15.94 12.40 -16.01
CA MET A 30 -14.80 12.95 -15.29
C MET A 30 -14.79 12.55 -13.80
N LEU A 31 -15.95 12.56 -13.13
CA LEU A 31 -16.06 12.13 -11.74
C LEU A 31 -15.71 10.65 -11.57
N VAL A 32 -16.23 9.78 -12.45
CA VAL A 32 -15.92 8.35 -12.42
C VAL A 32 -14.44 8.10 -12.67
N ALA A 33 -13.83 8.81 -13.64
CA ALA A 33 -12.40 8.72 -13.90
C ALA A 33 -11.57 9.16 -12.69
N LEU A 34 -11.96 10.24 -12.01
CA LEU A 34 -11.28 10.72 -10.82
C LEU A 34 -11.40 9.73 -9.67
N VAL A 35 -12.61 9.24 -9.36
CA VAL A 35 -12.82 8.26 -8.29
C VAL A 35 -12.09 6.95 -8.60
N GLY A 36 -12.15 6.47 -9.83
CA GLY A 36 -11.42 5.30 -10.29
C GLY A 36 -9.90 5.47 -10.17
N GLY A 37 -9.37 6.63 -10.56
CA GLY A 37 -7.96 6.96 -10.43
C GLY A 37 -7.50 7.01 -8.96
N VAL A 38 -8.25 7.71 -8.09
CA VAL A 38 -7.96 7.78 -6.66
C VAL A 38 -8.02 6.38 -6.03
N TRP A 39 -9.05 5.60 -6.36
CA TRP A 39 -9.19 4.23 -5.87
C TRP A 39 -8.03 3.34 -6.33
N ALA A 40 -7.62 3.44 -7.59
CA ALA A 40 -6.49 2.70 -8.13
C ALA A 40 -5.19 3.04 -7.38
N VAL A 41 -4.95 4.32 -7.07
CA VAL A 41 -3.80 4.75 -6.27
C VAL A 41 -3.88 4.20 -4.85
N VAL A 42 -5.03 4.31 -4.17
CA VAL A 42 -5.21 3.78 -2.81
C VAL A 42 -5.01 2.27 -2.79
N ARG A 43 -5.58 1.56 -3.76
CA ARG A 43 -5.40 0.11 -3.91
C ARG A 43 -3.94 -0.23 -4.15
N TRP A 44 -3.26 0.46 -5.05
CA TRP A 44 -1.84 0.25 -5.32
C TRP A 44 -0.99 0.46 -4.07
N ARG A 45 -1.25 1.51 -3.29
CA ARG A 45 -0.55 1.74 -2.02
C ARG A 45 -0.78 0.61 -1.01
N ARG A 46 -2.01 0.09 -0.92
CA ARG A 46 -2.33 -1.06 -0.06
C ARG A 46 -1.67 -2.35 -0.54
N ASP A 47 -1.64 -2.58 -1.85
CA ASP A 47 -1.02 -3.76 -2.46
C ASP A 47 0.50 -3.72 -2.26
N VAL A 48 1.15 -2.56 -2.47
CA VAL A 48 2.60 -2.36 -2.20
C VAL A 48 2.92 -2.60 -0.72
N ALA A 49 2.12 -2.06 0.20
CA ALA A 49 2.34 -2.27 1.64
C ALA A 49 2.23 -3.76 2.02
N ARG A 50 1.32 -4.51 1.40
CA ARG A 50 1.20 -5.97 1.59
C ARG A 50 2.41 -6.71 1.02
N GLU A 51 2.84 -6.39 -0.19
CA GLU A 51 4.01 -7.04 -0.78
C GLU A 51 5.31 -6.74 -0.02
N GLU A 52 5.47 -5.52 0.51
CA GLU A 52 6.60 -5.17 1.38
C GLU A 52 6.58 -5.99 2.68
N ARG A 53 5.40 -6.14 3.30
CA ARG A 53 5.20 -6.98 4.49
C ARG A 53 5.52 -8.44 4.21
N ASP A 54 5.02 -9.01 3.11
CA ASP A 54 5.28 -10.40 2.73
C ASP A 54 6.76 -10.66 2.45
N ARG A 55 7.46 -9.70 1.81
CA ARG A 55 8.91 -9.79 1.57
C ARG A 55 9.75 -9.63 2.83
N ALA A 56 9.27 -8.87 3.82
CA ALA A 56 9.92 -8.77 5.13
C ALA A 56 9.69 -10.05 5.95
N TRP A 57 8.46 -10.57 5.92
CA TRP A 57 8.07 -11.80 6.60
C TRP A 57 8.80 -13.03 6.04
N SER A 58 8.93 -13.15 4.73
CA SER A 58 9.68 -14.26 4.11
C SER A 58 11.16 -14.24 4.47
N ARG A 59 11.76 -13.06 4.58
CA ARG A 59 13.15 -12.90 5.05
C ARG A 59 13.30 -13.27 6.53
N LEU A 60 12.34 -12.88 7.37
CA LEU A 60 12.32 -13.29 8.78
C LEU A 60 12.21 -14.81 8.92
N VAL A 61 11.25 -15.44 8.23
CA VAL A 61 11.08 -16.90 8.27
C VAL A 61 12.34 -17.62 7.80
N TRP A 62 12.98 -17.13 6.74
CA TRP A 62 14.25 -17.69 6.27
C TRP A 62 15.34 -17.56 7.34
N ILE A 63 15.51 -16.40 7.98
CA ILE A 63 16.49 -16.20 9.05
C ILE A 63 16.24 -17.15 10.23
N VAL A 64 14.99 -17.30 10.67
CA VAL A 64 14.60 -18.20 11.76
C VAL A 64 14.92 -19.65 11.39
N ASP A 65 14.59 -20.06 10.17
CA ASP A 65 14.86 -21.41 9.65
C ASP A 65 16.37 -21.70 9.63
N GLN A 66 17.18 -20.76 9.11
CA GLN A 66 18.64 -20.90 9.13
C GLN A 66 19.19 -20.97 10.55
N ALA A 67 18.73 -20.11 11.46
CA ALA A 67 19.22 -20.05 12.84
C ALA A 67 18.89 -21.32 13.65
N CYS A 68 17.77 -21.98 13.33
CA CYS A 68 17.35 -23.23 13.96
C CYS A 68 17.91 -24.49 13.27
N ASP A 69 18.71 -24.34 12.22
CA ASP A 69 19.26 -25.48 11.48
C ASP A 69 20.28 -26.27 12.32
N ALA A 70 20.33 -27.59 12.11
CA ALA A 70 21.28 -28.47 12.80
C ALA A 70 22.72 -28.33 12.27
N ASP A 71 22.89 -27.80 11.05
CA ASP A 71 24.19 -27.44 10.49
C ASP A 71 24.71 -26.14 11.13
N VAL A 72 25.82 -26.24 11.85
CA VAL A 72 26.46 -25.12 12.55
C VAL A 72 26.72 -23.95 11.60
N GLY A 73 27.22 -24.19 10.39
CA GLY A 73 27.52 -23.11 9.44
C GLY A 73 26.26 -22.37 8.99
N ARG A 74 25.14 -23.08 8.89
CA ARG A 74 23.84 -22.50 8.54
C ARG A 74 23.22 -21.73 9.71
N SER A 75 23.36 -22.27 10.92
CA SER A 75 22.92 -21.64 12.17
C SER A 75 23.65 -20.31 12.43
N GLU A 76 24.95 -20.25 12.18
CA GLU A 76 25.75 -19.03 12.35
C GLU A 76 25.35 -17.95 11.36
N ILE A 77 25.09 -18.32 10.09
CA ILE A 77 24.58 -17.39 9.07
C ILE A 77 23.20 -16.85 9.48
N GLY A 78 22.33 -17.70 10.03
CA GLY A 78 21.03 -17.31 10.56
C GLY A 78 21.16 -16.31 11.72
N LEU A 79 22.05 -16.55 12.67
CA LEU A 79 22.29 -15.67 13.82
C LEU A 79 22.83 -14.29 13.41
N VAL A 80 23.80 -14.23 12.48
CA VAL A 80 24.32 -12.96 11.96
C VAL A 80 23.24 -12.21 11.16
N GLY A 81 22.44 -12.93 10.39
CA GLY A 81 21.28 -12.38 9.68
C GLY A 81 20.24 -11.80 10.63
N ALA A 82 19.96 -12.50 11.73
CA ALA A 82 19.06 -12.05 12.80
C ALA A 82 19.57 -10.76 13.46
N ASP A 83 20.86 -10.70 13.80
CA ASP A 83 21.48 -9.52 14.41
C ASP A 83 21.35 -8.28 13.50
N THR A 84 21.65 -8.46 12.22
CA THR A 84 21.56 -7.40 11.20
C THR A 84 20.11 -6.94 10.98
N MET A 85 19.15 -7.86 10.99
CA MET A 85 17.73 -7.56 10.77
C MET A 85 17.11 -6.84 11.97
N TYR A 86 17.55 -7.17 13.19
CA TYR A 86 17.18 -6.44 14.42
C TYR A 86 17.65 -4.98 14.35
N ASP A 87 18.88 -4.75 13.91
CA ASP A 87 19.46 -3.40 13.82
C ASP A 87 18.84 -2.54 12.71
N MET A 88 18.37 -3.14 11.63
CA MET A 88 17.74 -2.42 10.52
C MET A 88 16.25 -2.06 10.73
N GLN A 89 15.61 -2.51 11.81
CA GLN A 89 14.17 -2.28 12.08
C GLN A 89 13.28 -2.55 10.86
N MET A 90 13.57 -3.64 10.16
CA MET A 90 12.95 -3.91 8.86
C MET A 90 11.47 -4.32 8.96
N LEU A 91 11.00 -4.66 10.17
CA LEU A 91 9.62 -5.00 10.49
C LEU A 91 8.89 -3.75 10.98
N ARG A 92 7.74 -3.45 10.39
CA ARG A 92 6.91 -2.28 10.71
C ARG A 92 5.59 -2.69 11.38
N GLU A 93 5.05 -1.77 12.17
CA GLU A 93 3.70 -1.85 12.75
C GLU A 93 3.48 -3.15 13.57
N ASP A 94 2.37 -3.86 13.38
CA ASP A 94 1.98 -5.01 14.21
C ASP A 94 2.99 -6.17 14.15
N ASP A 95 3.76 -6.30 13.06
CA ASP A 95 4.78 -7.35 12.91
C ASP A 95 6.09 -6.99 13.60
N ALA A 96 6.33 -5.71 13.89
CA ALA A 96 7.54 -5.27 14.56
C ALA A 96 7.64 -5.86 15.96
N VAL A 97 6.53 -5.95 16.69
CA VAL A 97 6.52 -6.47 18.07
C VAL A 97 6.87 -7.95 18.10
N LEU A 98 6.16 -8.77 17.32
CA LEU A 98 6.43 -10.21 17.25
C LEU A 98 7.84 -10.49 16.68
N GLY A 99 8.21 -9.74 15.63
CA GLY A 99 9.50 -9.85 15.00
C GLY A 99 10.66 -9.55 15.93
N THR A 100 10.61 -8.42 16.64
CA THR A 100 11.64 -8.03 17.60
C THR A 100 11.75 -9.00 18.77
N MET A 101 10.63 -9.56 19.26
CA MET A 101 10.66 -10.64 20.26
C MET A 101 11.39 -11.89 19.74
N VAL A 102 11.03 -12.37 18.54
CA VAL A 102 11.66 -13.56 17.93
C VAL A 102 13.14 -13.32 17.66
N LEU A 103 13.51 -12.17 17.11
CA LEU A 103 14.90 -11.78 16.87
C LEU A 103 15.67 -11.62 18.20
N GLY A 104 15.05 -11.08 19.24
CA GLY A 104 15.62 -10.94 20.58
C GLY A 104 15.88 -12.30 21.25
N LEU A 105 14.98 -13.26 21.06
CA LEU A 105 15.15 -14.66 21.49
C LEU A 105 16.30 -15.35 20.77
N ILE A 106 16.38 -15.22 19.44
CA ILE A 106 17.42 -15.85 18.61
C ILE A 106 18.80 -15.27 18.92
N THR A 107 18.90 -13.95 19.07
CA THR A 107 20.18 -13.26 19.34
C THR A 107 20.56 -13.23 20.82
N GLY A 108 19.64 -13.57 21.73
CA GLY A 108 19.84 -13.47 23.17
C GLY A 108 19.86 -12.04 23.72
N ARG A 109 19.47 -11.04 22.92
CA ARG A 109 19.44 -9.62 23.32
C ARG A 109 18.29 -9.26 24.27
N GLU A 110 17.28 -10.12 24.42
CA GLU A 110 16.18 -9.91 25.37
C GLU A 110 16.59 -10.07 26.86
N HIS A 111 17.76 -10.65 27.13
CA HIS A 111 18.21 -11.00 28.48
C HIS A 111 19.48 -10.25 28.96
N ARG A 112 19.87 -9.16 28.29
CA ARG A 112 20.91 -8.23 28.76
C ARG A 112 20.29 -6.91 29.20
#